data_AF-A0A7K2YC05-F1
#
_entry.id   AF-A0A7K2YC05-F1
#
_cell.length_a   1.000
_cell.length_b   1.000
_cell.length_c   1.000
_cell.angle_alpha   90.00
_cell.angle_beta   90.00
_cell.angle_gamma   90.00
#
_symmetry.space_group_name_H-M   'P 1'
#
loop_
_entity.id
_entity.type
_entity.pdbx_description
1 polymer ?
#
loop_
_entity_poly.entity_id
_entity_poly.type
_entity_poly.pdbx_seq_one_letter_code
_entity_poly.pdbx_strand_id
1 'polypeptide(L)'
;MDRTNFTHPDGTWEALRLAVPESARPTLRILAARGGRFVMVDESRRRTAGAVGEAGTEEREAPGMRDAPAVLFARVEADRSGVDYHCTGLYRSPVPPLRAAETRLVGSVKDPGWYARWAHRMADALTGHGPLYGGDWSLARRLDRTRLVFPRFAAPELPAHPAGRVDYRSHTTDYWEIMPLRAPAPADDGRVKAYRKQVRDDTLPPVLVWWVGMLTTHVVLDGHDRLAAAIAEGRVPPLLVLSRRTDHTPWEAGPLGAFERRMAAAEGAPDAADRLIPAAGRQLASDLHGLNIGYGPTRAWMLAGGEPEWRRRVESSAAGWPGI
;
A
#
# COMPACT_ATOMS: atom_id res chain seq x y z
N MET A 1 16.89 8.57 6.51
CA MET A 1 15.91 8.38 5.43
C MET A 1 15.55 9.76 4.96
N ASP A 2 15.91 10.09 3.74
CA ASP A 2 15.73 11.45 3.22
C ASP A 2 14.32 11.58 2.63
N ARG A 3 13.78 12.80 2.71
CA ARG A 3 12.37 13.06 2.43
C ARG A 3 12.23 14.24 1.49
N THR A 4 11.34 14.11 0.50
CA THR A 4 11.08 15.21 -0.45
C THR A 4 9.60 15.27 -0.75
N ASN A 5 8.96 16.42 -0.48
CA ASN A 5 7.56 16.62 -0.85
C ASN A 5 7.44 16.80 -2.36
N PHE A 6 6.42 16.20 -2.94
CA PHE A 6 5.92 16.51 -4.27
C PHE A 6 4.62 17.29 -4.13
N THR A 7 4.60 18.48 -4.70
CA THR A 7 3.50 19.43 -4.62
C THR A 7 3.28 19.99 -6.01
N HIS A 8 2.02 20.06 -6.42
CA HIS A 8 1.65 20.65 -7.71
C HIS A 8 1.92 22.15 -7.69
N PRO A 9 2.04 22.80 -8.88
CA PRO A 9 2.20 24.25 -8.96
C PRO A 9 1.07 25.04 -8.27
N ASP A 10 -0.11 24.45 -8.13
CA ASP A 10 -1.26 25.04 -7.43
C ASP A 10 -1.17 24.94 -5.89
N GLY A 11 -0.08 24.39 -5.35
CA GLY A 11 0.15 24.20 -3.91
C GLY A 11 -0.47 22.91 -3.34
N THR A 12 -1.14 22.10 -4.16
CA THR A 12 -1.72 20.84 -3.72
C THR A 12 -0.63 19.80 -3.50
N TRP A 13 -0.51 19.30 -2.26
CA TRP A 13 0.40 18.19 -1.96
C TRP A 13 -0.07 16.88 -2.62
N GLU A 14 0.86 16.15 -3.23
CA GLU A 14 0.58 14.88 -3.94
C GLU A 14 1.25 13.67 -3.28
N ALA A 15 2.53 13.79 -2.91
CA ALA A 15 3.28 12.68 -2.36
C ALA A 15 4.49 13.11 -1.52
N LEU A 16 5.02 12.19 -0.73
CA LEU A 16 6.31 12.28 -0.06
C LEU A 16 7.22 11.19 -0.60
N ARG A 17 8.33 11.58 -1.25
CA ARG A 17 9.44 10.66 -1.57
C ARG A 17 10.13 10.26 -0.28
N LEU A 18 10.46 8.98 -0.16
CA LEU A 18 11.31 8.44 0.89
C LEU A 18 12.51 7.76 0.23
N ALA A 19 13.70 8.34 0.40
CA ALA A 19 14.96 7.69 0.03
C ALA A 19 15.44 6.86 1.22
N VAL A 20 15.21 5.56 1.14
CA VAL A 20 15.52 4.61 2.21
C VAL A 20 16.94 4.07 2.00
N PRO A 21 17.84 4.14 3.01
CA PRO A 21 19.21 3.65 2.87
C PRO A 21 19.26 2.16 2.48
N GLU A 22 20.22 1.76 1.65
CA GLU A 22 20.39 0.35 1.23
C GLU A 22 20.64 -0.61 2.41
N SER A 23 21.15 -0.09 3.52
CA SER A 23 21.32 -0.83 4.77
C SER A 23 20.01 -1.10 5.51
N ALA A 24 18.91 -0.43 5.15
CA ALA A 24 17.62 -0.63 5.81
C ALA A 24 17.13 -2.07 5.65
N ARG A 25 16.59 -2.63 6.74
CA ARG A 25 16.03 -3.98 6.78
C ARG A 25 14.57 -3.88 7.25
N PRO A 26 13.60 -4.34 6.44
CA PRO A 26 12.19 -4.25 6.79
C PRO A 26 11.87 -5.23 7.91
N THR A 27 11.02 -4.83 8.85
CA THR A 27 10.49 -5.76 9.85
C THR A 27 9.26 -6.50 9.32
N LEU A 28 8.49 -5.88 8.42
CA LEU A 28 7.38 -6.52 7.73
C LEU A 28 7.82 -6.88 6.32
N ARG A 29 7.92 -8.17 5.98
CA ARG A 29 8.48 -8.59 4.69
C ARG A 29 7.76 -9.76 4.07
N ILE A 30 7.86 -9.86 2.74
CA ILE A 30 7.27 -10.95 1.96
C ILE A 30 8.36 -11.97 1.65
N LEU A 31 8.13 -13.22 2.03
CA LEU A 31 8.96 -14.34 1.67
C LEU A 31 8.25 -15.16 0.59
N ALA A 32 8.95 -15.50 -0.48
CA ALA A 32 8.45 -16.26 -1.60
C ALA A 32 8.99 -17.69 -1.58
N ALA A 33 8.12 -18.65 -1.85
CA ALA A 33 8.44 -20.01 -2.20
C ALA A 33 8.07 -20.27 -3.68
N ARG A 34 8.59 -21.36 -4.26
CA ARG A 34 8.23 -21.75 -5.63
C ARG A 34 6.73 -22.05 -5.74
N GLY A 35 6.22 -21.97 -6.97
CA GLY A 35 4.82 -22.28 -7.28
C GLY A 35 3.83 -21.20 -6.85
N GLY A 36 4.23 -19.93 -6.83
CA GLY A 36 3.32 -18.82 -6.53
C GLY A 36 2.89 -18.74 -5.06
N ARG A 37 3.69 -19.27 -4.14
CA ARG A 37 3.41 -19.28 -2.70
C ARG A 37 4.19 -18.19 -1.99
N PHE A 38 3.52 -17.44 -1.14
CA PHE A 38 4.12 -16.32 -0.42
C PHE A 38 3.65 -16.31 1.03
N VAL A 39 4.49 -15.78 1.92
CA VAL A 39 4.16 -15.52 3.31
C VAL A 39 4.65 -14.13 3.67
N MET A 40 3.78 -13.31 4.25
CA MET A 40 4.18 -12.07 4.89
C MET A 40 4.52 -12.37 6.35
N VAL A 41 5.66 -11.88 6.83
CA VAL A 41 6.14 -12.08 8.19
C VAL A 41 6.42 -10.74 8.88
N ASP A 42 6.22 -10.69 10.19
CA ASP A 42 6.47 -9.50 11.01
C ASP A 42 7.49 -9.75 12.12
N GLU A 43 8.69 -9.22 11.94
CA GLU A 43 9.85 -9.37 12.84
C GLU A 43 9.89 -8.36 13.98
N SER A 44 8.97 -7.39 13.99
CA SER A 44 8.91 -6.37 15.05
C SER A 44 8.79 -7.00 16.45
N ARG A 45 8.19 -8.20 16.54
CA ARG A 45 8.04 -8.96 17.79
C ARG A 45 9.33 -9.55 18.36
N ARG A 46 10.37 -9.76 17.53
CA ARG A 46 11.64 -10.33 18.04
C ARG A 46 12.58 -9.27 18.59
N ARG A 47 12.59 -8.07 17.98
CA ARG A 47 13.48 -6.98 18.42
C ARG A 47 13.16 -6.46 19.82
N THR A 48 11.92 -6.62 20.28
CA THR A 48 11.50 -6.26 21.65
C THR A 48 11.92 -7.30 22.69
N ALA A 49 12.14 -8.55 22.32
CA ALA A 49 12.59 -9.62 23.23
C ALA A 49 14.12 -9.72 23.34
N GLY A 50 14.88 -9.14 22.39
CA GLY A 50 16.33 -9.28 22.29
C GLY A 50 17.16 -8.04 22.67
N ALA A 51 16.56 -6.99 23.23
CA ALA A 51 17.28 -5.77 23.63
C ALA A 51 18.07 -5.93 24.97
N VAL A 52 18.61 -7.13 25.22
CA VAL A 52 19.64 -7.44 26.21
C VAL A 52 20.59 -8.43 25.55
N GLY A 53 21.61 -7.94 24.83
CA GLY A 53 22.59 -8.80 24.17
C GLY A 53 23.44 -8.03 23.16
N GLU A 54 24.73 -7.97 23.43
CA GLU A 54 25.75 -7.15 22.78
C GLU A 54 25.93 -7.40 21.27
N ALA A 55 26.36 -6.35 20.58
CA ALA A 55 26.67 -6.35 19.16
C ALA A 55 27.95 -7.14 18.87
N GLY A 56 27.82 -8.21 18.09
CA GLY A 56 28.92 -8.93 17.45
C GLY A 56 28.75 -8.92 15.93
N THR A 57 29.73 -8.34 15.24
CA THR A 57 29.84 -8.24 13.78
C THR A 57 30.31 -9.57 13.21
N GLU A 58 29.49 -10.24 12.39
CA GLU A 58 29.96 -11.21 11.38
C GLU A 58 28.83 -11.52 10.39
N GLU A 59 29.09 -11.30 9.10
CA GLU A 59 28.23 -11.69 7.98
C GLU A 59 28.18 -13.22 7.85
N ARG A 60 27.28 -13.83 8.60
CA ARG A 60 26.68 -15.14 8.31
C ARG A 60 25.19 -14.92 8.11
N GLU A 61 24.58 -15.55 7.09
CA GLU A 61 23.13 -15.51 6.84
C GLU A 61 22.37 -15.64 8.16
N ALA A 62 21.73 -14.53 8.59
CA ALA A 62 21.26 -14.40 9.95
C ALA A 62 20.21 -15.50 10.27
N PRO A 63 20.41 -16.31 11.32
CA PRO A 63 19.51 -17.41 11.70
C PRO A 63 18.11 -16.94 12.16
N GLY A 64 17.84 -15.62 12.16
CA GLY A 64 16.55 -15.03 12.52
C GLY A 64 15.42 -15.19 11.49
N MET A 65 15.66 -15.70 10.28
CA MET A 65 14.65 -15.73 9.20
C MET A 65 13.58 -16.83 9.35
N ARG A 66 13.80 -17.86 10.20
CA ARG A 66 12.96 -19.07 10.26
C ARG A 66 11.72 -19.03 11.18
N ASP A 67 11.67 -18.14 12.18
CA ASP A 67 10.55 -18.12 13.18
C ASP A 67 9.81 -16.77 13.25
N ALA A 68 9.93 -15.92 12.23
CA ALA A 68 9.19 -14.66 12.22
C ALA A 68 7.70 -15.01 12.08
N PRO A 69 6.81 -14.47 12.94
CA PRO A 69 5.40 -14.81 12.90
C PRO A 69 4.82 -14.46 11.54
N ALA A 70 4.18 -15.44 10.91
CA ALA A 70 3.44 -15.23 9.68
C ALA A 70 2.21 -14.38 9.99
N VAL A 71 1.97 -13.33 9.20
CA VAL A 71 0.79 -12.47 9.32
C VAL A 71 -0.22 -12.72 8.19
N LEU A 72 0.28 -13.18 7.03
CA LEU A 72 -0.51 -13.50 5.85
C LEU A 72 0.15 -14.66 5.11
N PHE A 73 -0.62 -15.66 4.73
CA PHE A 73 -0.25 -16.62 3.68
C PHE A 73 -0.99 -16.29 2.41
N ALA A 74 -0.35 -16.53 1.26
CA ALA A 74 -0.94 -16.32 -0.04
C ALA A 74 -0.47 -17.38 -1.04
N ARG A 75 -1.36 -17.79 -1.94
CA ARG A 75 -1.08 -18.71 -3.04
C ARG A 75 -1.74 -18.21 -4.32
N VAL A 76 -0.94 -17.97 -5.35
CA VAL A 76 -1.43 -17.70 -6.71
C VAL A 76 -2.06 -18.96 -7.26
N GLU A 77 -3.27 -18.83 -7.79
CA GLU A 77 -3.99 -19.93 -8.42
C GLU A 77 -3.25 -20.46 -9.65
N ALA A 78 -3.46 -21.74 -9.98
CA ALA A 78 -2.78 -22.40 -11.09
C ALA A 78 -3.04 -21.70 -12.44
N ASP A 79 -4.23 -21.13 -12.62
CA ASP A 79 -4.63 -20.40 -13.83
C ASP A 79 -4.25 -18.90 -13.78
N ARG A 80 -3.59 -18.47 -12.70
CA ARG A 80 -3.18 -17.08 -12.42
C ARG A 80 -4.33 -16.07 -12.50
N SER A 81 -5.56 -16.50 -12.23
CA SER A 81 -6.73 -15.61 -12.23
C SER A 81 -6.93 -14.90 -10.90
N GLY A 82 -6.29 -15.36 -9.83
CA GLY A 82 -6.33 -14.70 -8.54
C GLY A 82 -5.30 -15.24 -7.54
N VAL A 83 -5.44 -14.79 -6.30
CA VAL A 83 -4.67 -15.24 -5.15
C VAL A 83 -5.60 -15.61 -4.00
N ASP A 84 -5.48 -16.85 -3.54
CA ASP A 84 -6.02 -17.27 -2.25
C ASP A 84 -5.15 -16.71 -1.13
N TYR A 85 -5.77 -16.23 -0.06
CA TYR A 85 -5.04 -15.75 1.10
C TYR A 85 -5.64 -16.20 2.43
N HIS A 86 -4.81 -16.12 3.47
CA HIS A 86 -5.20 -16.33 4.86
C HIS A 86 -4.40 -15.42 5.80
N CYS A 87 -5.08 -14.50 6.49
CA CYS A 87 -4.57 -13.66 7.56
C CYS A 87 -4.55 -14.43 8.89
N THR A 88 -3.42 -14.43 9.60
CA THR A 88 -3.29 -15.19 10.87
C THR A 88 -3.82 -14.43 12.10
N GLY A 89 -4.19 -13.16 11.93
CA GLY A 89 -4.54 -12.27 13.05
C GLY A 89 -3.34 -11.79 13.88
N LEU A 90 -2.11 -12.20 13.54
CA LEU A 90 -0.90 -11.79 14.26
C LEU A 90 -0.38 -10.40 13.87
N TYR A 91 -0.96 -9.78 12.85
CA TYR A 91 -0.55 -8.47 12.34
C TYR A 91 -0.64 -7.38 13.41
N ARG A 92 0.39 -6.53 13.48
CA ARG A 92 0.39 -5.29 14.26
C ARG A 92 0.76 -4.12 13.36
N SER A 93 0.07 -3.00 13.56
CA SER A 93 0.39 -1.79 12.82
C SER A 93 1.80 -1.29 13.20
N PRO A 94 2.62 -0.87 12.22
CA PRO A 94 3.88 -0.18 12.50
C PRO A 94 3.65 1.24 13.04
N VAL A 95 2.42 1.75 12.96
CA VAL A 95 2.07 3.10 13.42
C VAL A 95 1.60 3.04 14.88
N PRO A 96 2.23 3.79 15.80
CA PRO A 96 1.75 3.89 17.18
C PRO A 96 0.30 4.40 17.23
N PRO A 97 -0.52 3.95 18.19
CA PRO A 97 -1.91 4.38 18.31
C PRO A 97 -2.07 5.91 18.31
N LEU A 98 -2.91 6.42 17.42
CA LEU A 98 -3.16 7.85 17.29
C LEU A 98 -3.93 8.37 18.50
N ARG A 99 -3.39 9.39 19.18
CA ARG A 99 -4.09 10.05 20.29
C ARG A 99 -4.98 11.16 19.76
N ALA A 100 -6.15 11.35 20.39
CA ALA A 100 -7.10 12.39 19.97
C ALA A 100 -6.49 13.80 19.97
N ALA A 101 -5.59 14.10 20.92
CA ALA A 101 -4.87 15.38 20.96
C ALA A 101 -3.95 15.56 19.73
N GLU A 102 -3.22 14.52 19.33
CA GLU A 102 -2.32 14.55 18.16
C GLU A 102 -3.13 14.78 16.87
N THR A 103 -4.24 14.06 16.69
CA THR A 103 -5.10 14.22 15.51
C THR A 103 -5.63 15.64 15.37
N ARG A 104 -5.99 16.31 16.48
CA ARG A 104 -6.48 17.70 16.44
C ARG A 104 -5.42 18.69 16.00
N LEU A 105 -4.16 18.46 16.37
CA LEU A 105 -3.04 19.32 15.97
C LEU A 105 -2.75 19.23 14.46
N VAL A 106 -3.07 18.10 13.82
CA VAL A 106 -2.87 17.93 12.38
C VAL A 106 -3.99 18.59 11.55
N GLY A 107 -5.16 18.88 12.13
CA GLY A 107 -6.24 19.61 11.47
C GLY A 107 -7.18 18.75 10.60
N SER A 108 -7.82 19.37 9.61
CA SER A 108 -8.85 18.76 8.74
C SER A 108 -8.36 18.53 7.31
N VAL A 109 -8.98 17.58 6.61
CA VAL A 109 -8.73 17.25 5.19
C VAL A 109 -8.81 18.48 4.25
N LYS A 110 -9.52 19.53 4.65
CA LYS A 110 -9.65 20.79 3.90
C LYS A 110 -8.39 21.65 3.90
N ASP A 111 -7.46 21.42 4.82
CA ASP A 111 -6.17 22.12 4.86
C ASP A 111 -5.21 21.55 3.79
N PRO A 112 -4.64 22.37 2.88
CA PRO A 112 -3.71 21.92 1.85
C PRO A 112 -2.50 21.13 2.40
N GLY A 113 -2.02 21.46 3.60
CA GLY A 113 -0.90 20.81 4.27
C GLY A 113 -1.27 19.54 5.05
N TRP A 114 -2.56 19.19 5.15
CA TRP A 114 -3.03 18.08 5.98
C TRP A 114 -2.42 16.74 5.57
N TYR A 115 -2.43 16.44 4.28
CA TYR A 115 -1.83 15.21 3.76
C TYR A 115 -0.32 15.17 3.97
N ALA A 116 0.37 16.30 3.77
CA ALA A 116 1.81 16.40 4.00
C ALA A 116 2.16 16.05 5.46
N ARG A 117 1.47 16.68 6.43
CA ARG A 117 1.71 16.42 7.85
C ARG A 117 1.49 14.97 8.23
N TRP A 118 0.41 14.35 7.74
CA TRP A 118 0.19 12.91 7.95
C TRP A 118 1.25 12.05 7.28
N ALA A 119 1.67 12.36 6.05
CA ALA A 119 2.70 11.61 5.34
C ALA A 119 4.03 11.63 6.10
N HIS A 120 4.44 12.78 6.63
CA HIS A 120 5.63 12.89 7.48
C HIS A 120 5.49 12.08 8.78
N ARG A 121 4.35 12.19 9.46
CA ARG A 121 4.06 11.42 10.69
C ARG A 121 4.05 9.90 10.46
N MET A 122 3.55 9.44 9.31
CA MET A 122 3.57 8.03 8.93
C MET A 122 4.98 7.59 8.52
N ALA A 123 5.73 8.44 7.81
CA ALA A 123 7.13 8.18 7.46
C ALA A 123 8.02 8.04 8.72
N ASP A 124 7.77 8.84 9.76
CA ASP A 124 8.43 8.67 11.07
C ASP A 124 8.15 7.29 11.66
N ALA A 125 6.87 6.88 11.69
CA ALA A 125 6.49 5.56 12.22
C ALA A 125 7.05 4.39 11.40
N LEU A 126 7.19 4.57 10.09
CA LEU A 126 7.76 3.56 9.19
C LEU A 126 9.29 3.47 9.29
N THR A 127 9.94 4.42 9.97
CA THR A 127 11.39 4.40 10.17
C THR A 127 11.73 3.30 11.18
N GLY A 128 12.30 2.20 10.71
CA GLY A 128 12.71 1.06 11.54
C GLY A 128 11.64 0.00 11.80
N HIS A 129 10.38 0.27 11.43
CA HIS A 129 9.25 -0.66 11.55
C HIS A 129 8.40 -0.67 10.26
N GLY A 130 7.98 -1.85 9.80
CA GLY A 130 7.15 -1.99 8.61
C GLY A 130 7.94 -2.42 7.37
N PRO A 131 7.43 -2.15 6.16
CA PRO A 131 7.90 -2.78 4.93
C PRO A 131 9.06 -2.08 4.23
N LEU A 132 9.55 -0.95 4.77
CA LEU A 132 10.60 -0.18 4.12
C LEU A 132 11.94 -0.95 4.09
N TYR A 133 12.48 -1.09 2.88
CA TYR A 133 13.83 -1.59 2.59
C TYR A 133 14.53 -0.63 1.62
N GLY A 134 15.83 -0.82 1.41
CA GLY A 134 16.67 0.02 0.54
C GLY A 134 16.05 0.45 -0.78
N GLY A 135 16.21 1.74 -1.09
CA GLY A 135 15.88 2.40 -2.34
C GLY A 135 14.69 3.38 -2.24
N ASP A 136 14.07 3.65 -3.38
CA ASP A 136 13.09 4.73 -3.53
C ASP A 136 11.64 4.30 -3.30
N TRP A 137 10.97 5.02 -2.40
CA TRP A 137 9.58 4.82 -2.03
C TRP A 137 8.78 6.12 -2.12
N SER A 138 7.45 5.98 -2.14
CA SER A 138 6.50 7.08 -2.08
C SER A 138 5.37 6.79 -1.10
N LEU A 139 4.97 7.83 -0.36
CA LEU A 139 3.67 7.93 0.30
C LEU A 139 2.82 8.93 -0.48
N ALA A 140 1.79 8.48 -1.19
CA ALA A 140 0.95 9.32 -2.05
C ALA A 140 -0.49 9.41 -1.54
N ARG A 141 -1.16 10.56 -1.75
CA ARG A 141 -2.60 10.73 -1.38
C ARG A 141 -3.57 10.04 -2.34
N ARG A 142 -3.10 9.60 -3.50
CA ARG A 142 -3.91 8.95 -4.53
C ARG A 142 -3.45 7.51 -4.72
N LEU A 143 -4.43 6.65 -4.98
CA LEU A 143 -4.15 5.40 -5.64
C LEU A 143 -3.77 5.71 -7.10
N ASP A 144 -2.71 5.09 -7.61
CA ASP A 144 -2.38 5.16 -9.03
C ASP A 144 -3.57 4.65 -9.86
N ARG A 145 -4.18 5.57 -10.64
CA ARG A 145 -5.35 5.30 -11.48
C ARG A 145 -4.97 4.90 -12.90
N THR A 146 -3.68 4.89 -13.26
CA THR A 146 -3.24 4.58 -14.62
C THR A 146 -3.35 3.09 -14.94
N ARG A 147 -3.39 2.22 -13.92
CA ARG A 147 -3.69 0.79 -14.06
C ARG A 147 -5.18 0.44 -13.88
N LEU A 148 -6.01 1.42 -13.51
CA LEU A 148 -7.40 1.25 -13.09
C LEU A 148 -8.20 2.49 -13.54
N VAL A 149 -8.60 2.53 -14.81
CA VAL A 149 -9.45 3.62 -15.34
C VAL A 149 -10.86 3.42 -14.83
N PHE A 150 -11.22 4.07 -13.72
CA PHE A 150 -12.53 3.89 -13.06
C PHE A 150 -13.25 5.22 -12.76
N PRO A 151 -14.55 5.36 -13.12
CA PRO A 151 -15.37 6.48 -12.73
C PRO A 151 -16.03 6.26 -11.35
N ARG A 152 -16.03 7.29 -10.51
CA ARG A 152 -16.72 7.42 -9.19
C ARG A 152 -16.30 6.41 -8.11
N PHE A 153 -15.88 6.95 -6.96
CA PHE A 153 -15.52 6.15 -5.80
C PHE A 153 -16.77 5.65 -5.05
N ALA A 154 -17.05 4.35 -5.10
CA ALA A 154 -17.78 3.68 -4.03
C ALA A 154 -16.85 3.49 -2.82
N ALA A 155 -17.43 3.36 -1.62
CA ALA A 155 -16.66 2.94 -0.45
C ALA A 155 -15.98 1.58 -0.75
N PRO A 156 -14.73 1.36 -0.29
CA PRO A 156 -14.03 0.10 -0.56
C PRO A 156 -14.80 -1.08 0.02
N GLU A 157 -14.86 -2.17 -0.74
CA GLU A 157 -15.29 -3.46 -0.22
C GLU A 157 -14.13 -4.14 0.50
N LEU A 158 -14.45 -4.83 1.59
CA LEU A 158 -13.48 -5.60 2.35
C LEU A 158 -13.60 -7.06 1.92
N PRO A 159 -12.48 -7.69 1.53
CA PRO A 159 -12.52 -9.09 1.20
C PRO A 159 -12.70 -9.94 2.48
N ALA A 160 -13.11 -11.19 2.33
CA ALA A 160 -13.44 -12.08 3.44
C ALA A 160 -12.27 -12.30 4.42
N HIS A 161 -12.51 -12.22 5.72
CA HIS A 161 -11.49 -12.40 6.76
C HIS A 161 -11.86 -13.60 7.67
N PRO A 162 -10.91 -14.47 8.09
CA PRO A 162 -9.47 -14.37 7.87
C PRO A 162 -8.97 -14.86 6.51
N ALA A 163 -9.80 -15.55 5.73
CA ALA A 163 -9.40 -16.11 4.45
C ALA A 163 -10.38 -15.73 3.34
N GLY A 164 -9.84 -15.62 2.13
CA GLY A 164 -10.59 -15.27 0.94
C GLY A 164 -9.73 -15.38 -0.30
N ARG A 165 -10.23 -14.80 -1.39
CA ARG A 165 -9.58 -14.76 -2.70
C ARG A 165 -9.58 -13.32 -3.22
N VAL A 166 -8.44 -12.87 -3.70
CA VAL A 166 -8.33 -11.65 -4.52
C VAL A 166 -8.43 -12.09 -5.97
N ASP A 167 -9.48 -11.66 -6.66
CA ASP A 167 -9.72 -12.01 -8.07
C ASP A 167 -9.19 -10.91 -9.00
N TYR A 168 -8.19 -11.24 -9.81
CA TYR A 168 -7.53 -10.30 -10.72
C TYR A 168 -8.44 -9.89 -11.89
N ARG A 169 -9.45 -10.68 -12.21
CA ARG A 169 -10.40 -10.41 -13.30
C ARG A 169 -11.60 -9.58 -12.83
N SER A 170 -11.87 -9.58 -11.53
CA SER A 170 -12.99 -8.85 -10.93
C SER A 170 -12.68 -7.39 -10.60
N HIS A 171 -11.48 -6.88 -10.95
CA HIS A 171 -11.14 -5.46 -10.96
C HIS A 171 -11.96 -4.71 -12.04
N THR A 172 -13.27 -4.63 -11.85
CA THR A 172 -14.21 -3.89 -12.69
C THR A 172 -14.37 -2.46 -12.19
N THR A 173 -15.06 -1.63 -12.97
CA THR A 173 -15.22 -0.17 -12.80
C THR A 173 -15.65 0.34 -11.44
N ASP A 174 -16.21 -0.54 -10.60
CA ASP A 174 -16.83 -0.18 -9.33
C ASP A 174 -16.18 -0.87 -8.12
N TYR A 175 -15.16 -1.71 -8.34
CA TYR A 175 -14.63 -2.60 -7.32
C TYR A 175 -13.11 -2.51 -7.18
N TRP A 176 -12.66 -2.06 -6.01
CA TRP A 176 -11.26 -2.14 -5.60
C TRP A 176 -11.20 -2.66 -4.17
N GLU A 177 -10.47 -3.76 -3.98
CA GLU A 177 -10.29 -4.37 -2.67
C GLU A 177 -9.16 -3.66 -1.94
N ILE A 178 -9.42 -3.24 -0.70
CA ILE A 178 -8.34 -3.06 0.27
C ILE A 178 -8.35 -4.28 1.18
N MET A 179 -7.24 -5.02 1.21
CA MET A 179 -7.12 -6.20 2.05
C MET A 179 -6.71 -5.83 3.49
N PRO A 180 -7.57 -6.07 4.50
CA PRO A 180 -7.20 -5.85 5.89
C PRO A 180 -6.31 -7.00 6.42
N LEU A 181 -5.11 -6.66 6.92
CA LEU A 181 -4.20 -7.65 7.55
C LEU A 181 -4.67 -8.17 8.93
N ARG A 182 -5.69 -7.54 9.52
CA ARG A 182 -6.40 -8.02 10.71
C ARG A 182 -7.89 -7.74 10.57
N ALA A 183 -8.71 -8.49 11.30
CA ALA A 183 -10.15 -8.27 11.36
C ALA A 183 -10.44 -6.79 11.71
N PRO A 184 -11.19 -6.07 10.87
CA PRO A 184 -11.74 -4.77 11.23
C PRO A 184 -12.72 -4.93 12.40
N ALA A 185 -12.71 -3.97 13.32
CA ALA A 185 -13.68 -3.95 14.41
C ALA A 185 -15.10 -3.70 13.88
N PRO A 186 -16.15 -4.23 14.55
CA PRO A 186 -17.52 -4.04 14.12
C PRO A 186 -17.96 -2.57 14.22
N ALA A 187 -18.99 -2.20 13.46
CA ALA A 187 -19.44 -0.81 13.32
C ALA A 187 -19.97 -0.17 14.62
N ASP A 188 -20.32 -0.99 15.61
CA ASP A 188 -20.81 -0.60 16.93
C ASP A 188 -19.72 -0.53 18.01
N ASP A 189 -18.49 -0.94 17.69
CA ASP A 189 -17.33 -0.78 18.58
C ASP A 189 -17.11 0.70 18.93
N GLY A 190 -16.76 0.98 20.18
CA GLY A 190 -16.60 2.35 20.68
C GLY A 190 -15.55 3.16 19.90
N ARG A 191 -14.45 2.52 19.47
CA ARG A 191 -13.41 3.16 18.68
C ARG A 191 -13.87 3.43 17.26
N VAL A 192 -14.62 2.51 16.64
CA VAL A 192 -15.20 2.71 15.30
C VAL A 192 -16.24 3.83 15.33
N LYS A 193 -17.13 3.87 16.33
CA LYS A 193 -18.07 4.99 16.55
C LYS A 193 -17.38 6.35 16.65
N ALA A 194 -16.27 6.42 17.38
CA ALA A 194 -15.48 7.65 17.48
C ALA A 194 -14.90 8.07 16.12
N TYR A 195 -14.39 7.12 15.32
CA TYR A 195 -13.91 7.41 13.98
C TYR A 195 -15.02 7.77 12.99
N ARG A 196 -16.22 7.18 13.11
CA ARG A 196 -17.39 7.55 12.30
C ARG A 196 -17.78 9.01 12.50
N LYS A 197 -17.64 9.53 13.73
CA LYS A 197 -17.77 10.97 13.97
C LYS A 197 -16.71 11.77 13.20
N GLN A 198 -15.44 11.36 13.24
CA GLN A 198 -14.37 12.02 12.50
C GLN A 198 -14.53 11.93 10.98
N VAL A 199 -15.13 10.87 10.47
CA VAL A 199 -15.53 10.75 9.06
C VAL A 199 -16.50 11.90 8.74
N ARG A 200 -17.60 12.03 9.49
CA ARG A 200 -18.59 13.10 9.27
C ARG A 200 -18.01 14.51 9.40
N ASP A 201 -17.06 14.69 10.31
CA ASP A 201 -16.43 15.99 10.58
C ASP A 201 -15.26 16.34 9.61
N ASP A 202 -14.94 15.48 8.63
CA ASP A 202 -13.78 15.62 7.72
C ASP A 202 -12.44 15.77 8.46
N THR A 203 -12.28 15.07 9.58
CA THR A 203 -11.05 15.06 10.39
C THR A 203 -10.42 13.67 10.53
N LEU A 204 -10.96 12.65 9.84
CA LEU A 204 -10.45 11.28 9.92
C LEU A 204 -8.99 11.20 9.43
N PRO A 205 -8.04 10.74 10.26
CA PRO A 205 -6.66 10.49 9.82
C PRO A 205 -6.60 9.51 8.65
N PRO A 206 -5.67 9.66 7.69
CA PRO A 206 -5.64 8.84 6.49
C PRO A 206 -5.28 7.39 6.79
N VAL A 207 -6.01 6.44 6.19
CA VAL A 207 -5.69 5.01 6.26
C VAL A 207 -4.39 4.78 5.49
N LEU A 208 -3.41 4.17 6.15
CA LEU A 208 -2.12 3.84 5.52
C LEU A 208 -2.25 2.46 4.88
N VAL A 209 -2.09 2.44 3.56
CA VAL A 209 -2.14 1.21 2.77
C VAL A 209 -0.81 0.99 2.05
N TRP A 210 -0.47 -0.26 1.77
CA TRP A 210 0.74 -0.64 1.05
C TRP A 210 0.39 -1.44 -0.20
N TRP A 211 0.90 -0.99 -1.35
CA TRP A 211 0.80 -1.77 -2.58
C TRP A 211 1.67 -3.04 -2.51
N VAL A 212 1.03 -4.19 -2.66
CA VAL A 212 1.70 -5.48 -2.75
C VAL A 212 1.48 -6.05 -4.15
N GLY A 213 2.48 -5.91 -5.02
CA GLY A 213 2.37 -6.29 -6.43
C GLY A 213 2.05 -7.77 -6.65
N MET A 214 2.50 -8.66 -5.77
CA MET A 214 2.23 -10.11 -5.85
C MET A 214 0.77 -10.48 -5.57
N LEU A 215 0.04 -9.60 -4.88
CA LEU A 215 -1.39 -9.74 -4.59
C LEU A 215 -2.24 -8.84 -5.49
N THR A 216 -1.59 -8.01 -6.31
CA THR A 216 -2.19 -6.92 -7.09
C THR A 216 -3.19 -6.06 -6.32
N THR A 217 -2.98 -5.90 -5.00
CA THR A 217 -3.91 -5.21 -4.11
C THR A 217 -3.18 -4.38 -3.05
N HIS A 218 -3.92 -3.51 -2.40
CA HIS A 218 -3.47 -2.71 -1.27
C HIS A 218 -3.75 -3.41 0.03
N VAL A 219 -2.73 -3.54 0.88
CA VAL A 219 -2.90 -4.09 2.23
C VAL A 219 -2.95 -2.96 3.26
N VAL A 220 -3.86 -3.05 4.23
CA VAL A 220 -3.93 -2.04 5.30
C VAL A 220 -2.76 -2.23 6.26
N LEU A 221 -1.87 -1.24 6.33
CA LEU A 221 -0.82 -1.18 7.35
C LEU A 221 -1.32 -0.53 8.65
N ASP A 222 -2.12 0.52 8.52
CA ASP A 222 -2.69 1.21 9.67
C ASP A 222 -4.05 1.80 9.33
N GLY A 223 -4.92 1.81 10.33
CA GLY A 223 -6.27 2.38 10.20
C GLY A 223 -7.35 1.40 9.80
N HIS A 224 -7.24 0.09 10.12
CA HIS A 224 -8.32 -0.88 9.90
C HIS A 224 -9.68 -0.41 10.46
N ASP A 225 -9.68 0.19 11.65
CA ASP A 225 -10.89 0.72 12.28
C ASP A 225 -11.35 2.05 11.66
N ARG A 226 -10.43 2.83 11.07
CA ARG A 226 -10.76 4.05 10.33
C ARG A 226 -11.37 3.71 8.97
N LEU A 227 -10.86 2.64 8.34
CA LEU A 227 -11.44 2.03 7.15
C LEU A 227 -12.85 1.51 7.44
N ALA A 228 -13.02 0.72 8.52
CA ALA A 228 -14.33 0.24 8.95
C ALA A 228 -15.32 1.39 9.22
N ALA A 229 -14.86 2.46 9.89
CA ALA A 229 -15.67 3.63 10.14
C ALA A 229 -16.11 4.35 8.85
N ALA A 230 -15.22 4.50 7.87
CA ALA A 230 -15.55 5.13 6.60
C ALA A 230 -16.55 4.29 5.79
N ILE A 231 -16.35 2.97 5.74
CA ILE A 231 -17.28 2.02 5.11
C ILE A 231 -18.66 2.08 5.78
N ALA A 232 -18.72 2.10 7.12
CA ALA A 232 -19.97 2.20 7.86
C ALA A 232 -20.74 3.51 7.63
N GLU A 233 -20.06 4.56 7.17
CA GLU A 233 -20.68 5.83 6.76
C GLU A 233 -20.88 5.92 5.23
N GLY A 234 -20.58 4.86 4.47
CA GLY A 234 -20.68 4.85 3.01
C GLY A 234 -19.72 5.82 2.32
N ARG A 235 -18.58 6.13 2.97
CA ARG A 235 -17.59 7.11 2.49
C ARG A 235 -16.25 6.46 2.20
N VAL A 236 -15.53 7.08 1.27
CA VAL A 236 -14.14 6.72 0.97
C VAL A 236 -13.25 7.40 2.00
N PRO A 237 -12.44 6.64 2.78
CA PRO A 237 -11.52 7.26 3.71
C PRO A 237 -10.43 8.02 2.96
N PRO A 238 -9.86 9.08 3.53
CA PRO A 238 -8.58 9.58 3.04
C PRO A 238 -7.53 8.47 3.12
N LEU A 239 -6.72 8.31 2.07
CA LEU A 239 -5.70 7.27 1.98
C LEU A 239 -4.29 7.88 1.91
N LEU A 240 -3.33 7.18 2.49
CA LEU A 240 -1.92 7.32 2.16
C LEU A 240 -1.42 5.99 1.64
N VAL A 241 -0.95 6.00 0.40
CA VAL A 241 -0.53 4.81 -0.32
C VAL A 241 0.99 4.73 -0.29
N LEU A 242 1.51 3.71 0.37
CA LEU A 242 2.90 3.34 0.35
C LEU A 242 3.19 2.44 -0.85
N SER A 243 4.18 2.81 -1.65
CA SER A 243 4.64 2.00 -2.77
C SER A 243 6.13 2.20 -3.01
N ARG A 244 6.75 1.19 -3.63
CA ARG A 244 7.98 1.43 -4.38
C ARG A 244 7.66 2.33 -5.56
N ARG A 245 8.60 3.18 -5.95
CA ARG A 245 8.47 3.94 -7.19
C ARG A 245 8.85 3.03 -8.36
N THR A 246 8.10 3.12 -9.46
CA THR A 246 8.44 2.44 -10.71
C THR A 246 9.43 3.27 -11.51
N ASP A 247 10.46 2.62 -12.01
CA ASP A 247 11.29 3.15 -13.10
C ASP A 247 10.57 2.80 -14.42
N HIS A 248 9.46 3.50 -14.74
CA HIS A 248 8.79 3.28 -16.02
C HIS A 248 9.56 3.98 -17.14
N THR A 249 10.09 3.21 -18.10
CA THR A 249 10.48 3.75 -19.42
C THR A 249 9.21 4.06 -20.22
N PRO A 250 8.98 5.32 -20.65
CA PRO A 250 7.68 5.81 -21.13
C PRO A 250 7.28 5.47 -22.59
N TRP A 251 7.96 4.55 -23.28
CA TRP A 251 7.83 4.41 -24.74
C TRP A 251 6.70 3.48 -25.25
N GLU A 252 6.23 3.83 -26.45
CA GLU A 252 5.25 3.25 -27.40
C GLU A 252 3.81 2.96 -26.90
N ALA A 253 3.62 2.44 -25.70
CA ALA A 253 2.27 2.21 -25.11
C ALA A 253 1.94 3.11 -23.91
N GLY A 254 2.89 3.95 -23.50
CA GLY A 254 2.80 4.83 -22.33
C GLY A 254 2.26 6.25 -22.61
N PRO A 255 2.40 7.17 -21.64
CA PRO A 255 2.01 8.58 -21.74
C PRO A 255 2.49 9.29 -23.02
N LEU A 256 3.70 8.95 -23.48
CA LEU A 256 4.31 9.55 -24.65
C LEU A 256 3.60 9.11 -25.94
N GLY A 257 3.35 7.81 -26.12
CA GLY A 257 2.56 7.32 -27.26
C GLY A 257 1.11 7.83 -27.26
N ALA A 258 0.52 8.04 -26.07
CA ALA A 258 -0.80 8.65 -25.95
C ALA A 258 -0.77 10.17 -26.27
N PHE A 259 0.34 10.86 -25.99
CA PHE A 259 0.55 12.24 -26.39
C PHE A 259 0.74 12.35 -27.90
N GLU A 260 1.58 11.50 -28.51
CA GLU A 260 1.80 11.45 -29.96
C GLU A 260 0.49 11.26 -30.73
N ARG A 261 -0.39 10.34 -30.28
CA ARG A 261 -1.73 10.18 -30.89
C ARG A 261 -2.61 11.43 -30.78
N ARG A 262 -2.52 12.18 -29.68
CA ARG A 262 -3.28 13.44 -29.49
C ARG A 262 -2.70 14.56 -30.34
N MET A 263 -1.39 14.60 -30.53
CA MET A 263 -0.72 15.54 -31.43
C MET A 263 -1.12 15.26 -32.88
N ALA A 264 -1.10 13.99 -33.32
CA ALA A 264 -1.57 13.60 -34.64
C ALA A 264 -3.06 13.94 -34.87
N ALA A 265 -3.90 13.80 -33.83
CA ALA A 265 -5.30 14.24 -33.89
C ALA A 265 -5.47 15.76 -33.96
N ALA A 266 -4.59 16.55 -33.33
CA ALA A 266 -4.60 18.01 -33.41
C ALA A 266 -4.13 18.51 -34.78
N GLU A 267 -3.19 17.82 -35.44
CA GLU A 267 -2.79 18.09 -36.82
C GLU A 267 -3.94 17.92 -37.81
N GLY A 268 -4.84 16.96 -37.56
CA GLY A 268 -6.06 16.75 -38.35
C GLY A 268 -7.21 17.74 -38.07
N ALA A 269 -7.07 18.64 -37.10
CA ALA A 269 -8.12 19.58 -36.68
C ALA A 269 -7.54 20.97 -36.33
N PRO A 270 -7.12 21.76 -37.34
CA PRO A 270 -6.39 23.02 -37.14
C PRO A 270 -7.14 24.04 -36.27
N ASP A 271 -8.46 24.15 -36.45
CA ASP A 271 -9.31 25.09 -35.70
C ASP A 271 -9.42 24.74 -34.20
N ALA A 272 -9.08 23.50 -33.82
CA ALA A 272 -9.09 23.02 -32.44
C ALA A 272 -7.69 22.93 -31.81
N ALA A 273 -6.63 23.13 -32.61
CA ALA A 273 -5.24 22.91 -32.21
C ALA A 273 -4.82 23.79 -31.01
N ASP A 274 -5.24 25.06 -31.00
CA ASP A 274 -4.93 26.03 -29.93
C ASP A 274 -5.42 25.58 -28.54
N ARG A 275 -6.46 24.73 -28.48
CA ARG A 275 -6.95 24.14 -27.22
C ARG A 275 -6.38 22.75 -26.98
N LEU A 276 -6.29 21.93 -28.02
CA LEU A 276 -5.88 20.53 -27.92
C LEU A 276 -4.41 20.38 -27.52
N ILE A 277 -3.51 21.20 -28.07
CA ILE A 277 -2.06 21.09 -27.83
C ILE A 277 -1.70 21.40 -26.36
N PRO A 278 -2.15 22.53 -25.75
CA PRO A 278 -1.86 22.78 -24.33
C PRO A 278 -2.51 21.77 -23.39
N ALA A 279 -3.71 21.26 -23.73
CA ALA A 279 -4.38 20.22 -22.95
C ALA A 279 -3.63 18.89 -23.01
N ALA A 280 -3.17 18.48 -24.19
CA ALA A 280 -2.35 17.29 -24.38
C ALA A 280 -1.00 17.41 -23.65
N GLY A 281 -0.36 18.58 -23.68
CA GLY A 281 0.87 18.84 -22.93
C GLY A 281 0.69 18.76 -21.41
N ARG A 282 -0.38 19.34 -20.86
CA ARG A 282 -0.72 19.21 -19.43
C ARG A 282 -1.04 17.77 -19.05
N GLN A 283 -1.75 17.04 -19.91
CA GLN A 283 -2.05 15.63 -19.68
C GLN A 283 -0.79 14.78 -19.73
N LEU A 284 0.11 14.98 -20.69
CA LEU A 284 1.40 14.29 -20.75
C LEU A 284 2.23 14.58 -19.50
N ALA A 285 2.31 15.85 -19.07
CA ALA A 285 3.02 16.21 -17.84
C ALA A 285 2.41 15.50 -16.62
N SER A 286 1.07 15.45 -16.52
CA SER A 286 0.35 14.71 -15.48
C SER A 286 0.60 13.20 -15.55
N ASP A 287 0.65 12.61 -16.75
CA ASP A 287 0.81 11.18 -16.98
C ASP A 287 2.25 10.73 -16.71
N LEU A 288 3.25 11.51 -17.15
CA LEU A 288 4.67 11.31 -16.82
C LEU A 288 4.90 11.50 -15.31
N HIS A 289 4.24 12.47 -14.69
CA HIS A 289 4.23 12.61 -13.24
C HIS A 289 3.56 11.40 -12.57
N GLY A 290 2.50 10.86 -13.17
CA GLY A 290 1.81 9.62 -12.81
C GLY A 290 2.73 8.41 -12.81
N LEU A 291 3.55 8.24 -13.85
CA LEU A 291 4.58 7.20 -13.90
C LEU A 291 5.59 7.33 -12.76
N ASN A 292 5.91 8.56 -12.37
CA ASN A 292 6.82 8.85 -11.29
C ASN A 292 6.22 8.48 -9.91
N ILE A 293 4.91 8.36 -9.78
CA ILE A 293 4.19 7.95 -8.55
C ILE A 293 3.57 6.54 -8.67
N GLY A 294 3.83 5.85 -9.77
CA GLY A 294 3.29 4.51 -10.04
C GLY A 294 3.86 3.46 -9.09
N TYR A 295 3.21 2.29 -9.09
CA TYR A 295 3.63 1.20 -8.21
C TYR A 295 4.75 0.37 -8.80
N GLY A 296 5.94 0.55 -8.22
CA GLY A 296 7.11 -0.31 -8.29
C GLY A 296 6.83 -1.75 -7.89
N PRO A 297 7.61 -2.73 -8.41
CA PRO A 297 7.52 -4.10 -7.97
C PRO A 297 7.87 -4.20 -6.48
N THR A 298 7.01 -4.88 -5.72
CA THR A 298 7.26 -5.20 -4.32
C THR A 298 8.32 -6.31 -4.24
N ARG A 299 9.43 -6.07 -3.55
CA ARG A 299 10.46 -7.10 -3.33
C ARG A 299 9.91 -8.21 -2.44
N ALA A 300 10.19 -9.45 -2.83
CA ALA A 300 10.09 -10.61 -1.96
C ALA A 300 11.46 -11.26 -1.83
N TRP A 301 11.74 -11.81 -0.65
CA TRP A 301 12.95 -12.58 -0.36
C TRP A 301 12.65 -14.07 -0.48
N MET A 302 13.67 -14.88 -0.72
CA MET A 302 13.48 -16.34 -0.76
C MET A 302 13.14 -16.86 0.64
N LEU A 303 12.07 -17.67 0.74
CA LEU A 303 11.78 -18.43 1.94
C LEU A 303 12.79 -19.59 2.04
N ALA A 304 13.65 -19.55 3.05
CA ALA A 304 14.57 -20.65 3.34
C ALA A 304 13.78 -21.95 3.60
N GLY A 305 14.12 -23.04 2.91
CA GLY A 305 13.34 -24.29 2.95
C GLY A 305 12.17 -24.34 1.95
N GLY A 306 11.91 -23.26 1.22
CA GLY A 306 11.00 -23.25 0.06
C GLY A 306 9.57 -23.67 0.38
N GLU A 307 8.96 -24.43 -0.53
CA GLU A 307 7.58 -24.89 -0.41
C GLU A 307 7.33 -25.78 0.82
N PRO A 308 8.19 -26.77 1.15
CA PRO A 308 8.02 -27.56 2.38
C PRO A 308 7.91 -26.70 3.64
N GLU A 309 8.77 -25.68 3.76
CA GLU A 309 8.71 -24.75 4.90
C GLU A 309 7.43 -23.92 4.88
N TRP A 310 7.00 -23.44 3.72
CA TRP A 310 5.75 -22.71 3.58
C TRP A 310 4.56 -23.55 4.06
N ARG A 311 4.47 -24.82 3.62
CA ARG A 311 3.40 -25.75 4.00
C ARG A 311 3.39 -26.01 5.50
N ARG A 312 4.55 -26.28 6.10
CA ARG A 312 4.72 -26.45 7.56
C ARG A 312 4.20 -25.25 8.35
N ARG A 313 4.45 -24.03 7.85
CA ARG A 313 3.94 -22.80 8.49
C ARG A 313 2.44 -22.63 8.34
N VAL A 314 1.88 -22.98 7.18
CA VAL A 314 0.42 -22.99 6.97
C VAL A 314 -0.25 -23.98 7.92
N GLU A 315 0.24 -25.21 8.00
CA GLU A 315 -0.29 -26.25 8.88
C GLU A 315 -0.29 -25.83 10.36
N SER A 316 0.74 -25.08 10.79
CA SER A 316 0.85 -24.63 12.19
C SER A 316 0.06 -23.35 12.51
N SER A 317 -0.16 -22.46 11.54
CA SER A 317 -0.68 -21.09 11.78
C SER A 317 -2.01 -20.79 11.09
N ALA A 318 -2.46 -21.67 10.20
CA ALA A 318 -3.66 -21.56 9.38
C ALA A 318 -4.27 -22.96 9.14
N ALA A 319 -4.27 -23.80 10.19
CA ALA A 319 -4.81 -25.16 10.11
C ALA A 319 -6.25 -25.15 9.59
N GLY A 320 -6.52 -25.93 8.55
CA GLY A 320 -7.84 -26.01 7.91
C GLY A 320 -8.08 -25.00 6.78
N TRP A 321 -7.12 -24.13 6.45
CA TRP A 321 -7.20 -23.32 5.23
C TRP A 321 -7.03 -24.22 3.98
N PRO A 322 -8.00 -24.26 3.04
CA PRO A 322 -7.97 -25.15 1.88
C PRO A 322 -6.91 -24.79 0.82
N GLY A 323 -6.13 -23.73 1.05
CA GLY A 323 -5.07 -23.24 0.16
C GLY A 323 -3.77 -24.07 0.13
N ILE A 324 -3.75 -25.27 0.73
CA ILE A 324 -2.59 -26.19 0.75
C ILE A 324 -2.34 -26.80 -0.64
#